data_AF-A0A142BHR2-F1
#
_entry.id   AF-A0A142BHR2-F1
#
_cell.length_a   1.000
_cell.length_b   1.000
_cell.length_c   1.000
_cell.angle_alpha   90.00
_cell.angle_beta   90.00
_cell.angle_gamma   90.00
#
_symmetry.space_group_name_H-M   'P 1'
#
loop_
_entity.id
_entity.type
_entity.pdbx_description
1 polymer ?
#
loop_
_entity_poly.entity_id
_entity_poly.type
_entity_poly.pdbx_seq_one_letter_code
_entity_poly.pdbx_strand_id
1 'polypeptide(L)'
;MKEFDDLVDELNLSFRTAPVPDGSFEIEVDGQALDISWGWNDINVHELEKADPRCIWTVLDCDGKLFVANGMHYVNRLYYLVSNEAFRGEMDTFIF
;
A
#
# COMPACT_ATOMS: atom_id res chain seq x y z
N MET A 1 15.87 3.47 9.50
CA MET A 1 14.55 3.46 8.86
C MET A 1 14.46 2.11 8.17
N LYS A 2 13.31 1.43 8.28
CA LYS A 2 13.16 0.09 7.71
C LYS A 2 12.73 0.20 6.26
N GLU A 3 13.24 -0.70 5.43
CA GLU A 3 12.81 -0.78 4.03
C GLU A 3 11.45 -1.49 3.95
N PHE A 4 10.75 -1.30 2.83
CA PHE A 4 9.48 -1.96 2.58
C PHE A 4 9.64 -3.49 2.56
N ASP A 5 10.73 -4.03 2.03
CA ASP A 5 11.00 -5.47 2.04
C ASP A 5 11.13 -6.03 3.47
N ASP A 6 11.78 -5.28 4.37
CA ASP A 6 11.88 -5.66 5.79
C ASP A 6 10.48 -5.76 6.41
N LEU A 7 9.58 -4.83 6.07
CA LEU A 7 8.19 -4.85 6.53
C LEU A 7 7.46 -6.10 6.01
N VAL A 8 7.59 -6.40 4.71
CA VAL A 8 6.93 -7.54 4.08
C VAL A 8 7.36 -8.83 4.76
N ASP A 9 8.65 -9.02 4.98
CA ASP A 9 9.22 -10.20 5.61
C ASP A 9 8.87 -10.30 7.09
N GLU A 10 9.06 -9.23 7.88
CA GLU A 10 8.83 -9.23 9.33
C GLU A 10 7.37 -9.52 9.69
N LEU A 11 6.44 -8.98 8.89
CA LEU A 11 5.01 -9.12 9.13
C LEU A 11 4.36 -10.22 8.30
N ASN A 12 5.14 -10.90 7.45
CA ASN A 12 4.66 -11.92 6.52
C ASN A 12 3.44 -11.41 5.73
N LEU A 13 3.60 -10.23 5.11
CA LEU A 13 2.54 -9.61 4.31
C LEU A 13 2.54 -10.17 2.91
N SER A 14 1.35 -10.35 2.37
CA SER A 14 1.11 -10.48 0.96
C SER A 14 0.12 -9.40 0.52
N PHE A 15 0.19 -8.98 -0.73
CA PHE A 15 -0.66 -7.93 -1.27
C PHE A 15 -1.53 -8.46 -2.40
N ARG A 16 -2.66 -7.80 -2.63
CA ARG A 16 -3.56 -8.11 -3.74
C ARG A 16 -3.62 -6.97 -4.74
N THR A 17 -3.71 -7.35 -6.01
CA THR A 17 -3.83 -6.43 -7.14
C THR A 17 -5.15 -5.66 -7.10
N ALA A 18 -5.14 -4.44 -7.62
CA ALA A 18 -6.35 -3.67 -7.85
C ALA A 18 -7.37 -4.46 -8.71
N PRO A 19 -8.67 -4.43 -8.39
CA PRO A 19 -9.72 -5.13 -9.14
C PRO A 19 -9.79 -4.71 -10.61
N VAL A 20 -9.51 -3.44 -10.87
CA VAL A 20 -9.32 -2.91 -12.21
C VAL A 20 -7.90 -2.32 -12.28
N PRO A 21 -6.91 -3.10 -12.76
CA PRO A 21 -5.57 -2.60 -13.04
C PRO A 21 -5.60 -1.57 -14.18
N ASP A 22 -4.80 -0.52 -14.09
CA ASP A 22 -4.69 0.53 -15.09
C ASP A 22 -3.25 0.78 -15.57
N GLY A 23 -2.27 0.08 -14.98
CA GLY A 23 -0.84 0.19 -15.28
C GLY A 23 -0.22 1.51 -14.82
N SER A 24 -0.90 2.28 -13.98
CA SER A 24 -0.41 3.59 -13.52
C SER A 24 0.75 3.46 -12.53
N PHE A 25 0.74 2.43 -11.68
CA PHE A 25 1.82 2.15 -10.74
C PHE A 25 1.89 0.66 -10.39
N GLU A 26 3.07 0.09 -10.59
CA GLU A 26 3.37 -1.31 -10.32
C GLU A 26 4.53 -1.40 -9.32
N ILE A 27 4.39 -2.28 -8.33
CA ILE A 27 5.49 -2.64 -7.41
C ILE A 27 5.82 -4.11 -7.57
N GLU A 28 7.06 -4.50 -7.30
CA GLU A 28 7.41 -5.91 -7.20
C GLU A 28 7.34 -6.34 -5.73
N VAL A 29 6.53 -7.36 -5.44
CA VAL A 29 6.50 -8.03 -4.13
C VAL A 29 6.61 -9.53 -4.36
N ASP A 30 7.52 -10.19 -3.66
CA ASP A 30 7.80 -11.63 -3.80
C ASP A 30 8.10 -12.06 -5.26
N GLY A 31 8.76 -11.20 -6.03
CA GLY A 31 9.06 -11.44 -7.44
C GLY A 31 7.85 -11.35 -8.38
N GLN A 32 6.72 -10.82 -7.90
CA GLN A 32 5.52 -10.57 -8.70
C GLN A 32 5.26 -9.07 -8.83
N ALA A 33 5.08 -8.60 -10.06
CA ALA A 33 4.59 -7.25 -10.33
C ALA A 33 3.11 -7.14 -9.92
N LEU A 34 2.79 -6.14 -9.09
CA LEU A 34 1.46 -5.84 -8.57
C LEU A 34 1.08 -4.43 -8.96
N ASP A 35 -0.02 -4.30 -9.72
CA ASP A 35 -0.69 -3.02 -9.91
C ASP A 35 -1.43 -2.63 -8.63
N ILE A 36 -1.08 -1.46 -8.10
CA ILE A 36 -1.56 -0.93 -6.82
C ILE A 36 -2.30 0.39 -6.99
N SER A 37 -2.96 0.60 -8.13
CA SER A 37 -3.78 1.77 -8.47
C SER A 37 -5.08 1.90 -7.64
N TRP A 38 -4.99 1.73 -6.32
CA TRP A 38 -6.05 2.05 -5.38
C TRP A 38 -5.98 3.56 -5.08
N GLY A 39 -6.66 4.37 -5.89
CA GLY A 39 -6.75 5.83 -5.68
C GLY A 39 -8.08 6.26 -5.04
N TRP A 40 -8.05 7.30 -4.20
CA TRP A 40 -9.27 7.83 -3.55
C TRP A 40 -10.27 8.44 -4.55
N ASN A 41 -9.82 8.88 -5.73
CA ASN A 41 -10.68 9.44 -6.77
C ASN A 41 -10.71 8.54 -8.01
N ASP A 42 -10.31 7.28 -7.87
CA ASP A 42 -10.15 6.35 -8.99
C ASP A 42 -11.20 5.24 -8.97
N ILE A 43 -11.19 4.41 -10.02
CA ILE A 43 -12.15 3.34 -10.28
C ILE A 43 -12.26 2.32 -9.13
N ASN A 44 -11.20 2.17 -8.32
CA ASN A 44 -11.10 1.20 -7.24
C ASN A 44 -11.52 1.74 -5.85
N VAL A 45 -11.96 3.01 -5.72
CA VAL A 45 -12.23 3.61 -4.40
C VAL A 45 -13.28 2.84 -3.60
N HIS A 46 -14.34 2.36 -4.25
CA HIS A 46 -15.42 1.63 -3.58
C HIS A 46 -14.98 0.27 -3.05
N GLU A 47 -13.96 -0.34 -3.66
CA GLU A 47 -13.39 -1.59 -3.18
C GLU A 47 -12.41 -1.35 -2.03
N LEU A 48 -11.72 -0.20 -2.04
CA LEU A 48 -10.91 0.25 -0.91
C LEU A 48 -11.77 0.54 0.32
N GLU A 49 -12.91 1.21 0.16
CA GLU A 49 -13.86 1.53 1.25
C GLU A 49 -14.41 0.27 1.95
N LYS A 50 -14.41 -0.87 1.26
CA LYS A 50 -14.85 -2.17 1.79
C LYS A 50 -13.73 -2.97 2.47
N ALA A 51 -12.47 -2.57 2.29
CA ALA A 51 -11.34 -3.27 2.89
C ALA A 51 -11.29 -3.04 4.41
N ASP A 52 -10.75 -4.00 5.16
CA ASP A 52 -10.42 -3.79 6.57
C ASP A 52 -9.39 -2.64 6.65
N PRO A 53 -9.64 -1.57 7.42
CA PRO A 53 -8.70 -0.44 7.52
C PRO A 53 -7.29 -0.83 7.97
N ARG A 54 -7.13 -1.97 8.65
CA ARG A 54 -5.83 -2.50 9.07
C ARG A 54 -5.06 -3.20 7.95
N CYS A 55 -5.72 -3.50 6.85
CA CYS A 55 -5.10 -4.04 5.63
C CYS A 55 -4.70 -2.93 4.65
N ILE A 56 -5.10 -1.68 4.91
CA ILE A 56 -4.80 -0.57 4.02
C ILE A 56 -3.44 0.02 4.39
N TRP A 57 -2.61 0.23 3.38
CA TRP A 57 -1.36 0.99 3.48
C TRP A 57 -1.39 2.13 2.48
N THR A 58 -0.68 3.20 2.78
CA THR A 58 -0.59 4.38 1.94
C THR A 58 0.84 4.53 1.44
N VAL A 59 0.99 4.66 0.12
CA VAL A 59 2.23 5.10 -0.52
C VAL A 59 2.24 6.61 -0.57
N LEU A 60 3.24 7.21 0.07
CA LEU A 60 3.44 8.65 0.22
C LEU A 60 4.68 9.08 -0.56
N ASP A 61 4.66 10.28 -1.15
CA ASP A 61 5.87 10.97 -1.59
C ASP A 61 6.16 12.11 -0.61
N CYS A 62 7.31 12.02 0.07
CA CYS A 62 7.79 13.05 0.98
C CYS A 62 9.20 13.45 0.56
N ASP A 63 9.34 14.66 0.00
CA ASP A 63 10.61 15.25 -0.43
C ASP A 63 11.39 14.38 -1.44
N GLY A 64 10.68 13.75 -2.39
CA GLY A 64 11.28 12.93 -3.44
C GLY A 64 11.69 11.54 -2.98
N LYS A 65 11.21 11.11 -1.82
CA LYS A 65 11.34 9.75 -1.30
C LYS A 65 9.97 9.14 -1.12
N LEU A 66 9.86 7.87 -1.49
CA LEU A 66 8.65 7.10 -1.32
C LEU A 66 8.62 6.46 0.07
N PHE A 67 7.46 6.54 0.72
CA PHE A 67 7.23 5.93 2.01
C PHE A 67 5.96 5.08 1.99
N VAL A 68 5.93 4.02 2.80
CA VAL A 68 4.74 3.24 3.08
C VAL A 68 4.35 3.44 4.54
N ALA A 69 3.11 3.85 4.78
CA ALA A 69 2.55 3.99 6.12
C ALA A 69 1.27 3.16 6.24
N ASN A 70 1.03 2.57 7.41
CA ASN A 70 -0.22 1.85 7.66
C ASN A 70 -1.40 2.83 7.77
N GLY A 71 -2.58 2.37 7.35
CA GLY A 71 -3.84 3.10 7.37
C GLY A 71 -4.10 3.95 6.13
N MET A 72 -5.24 4.63 6.12
CA MET A 72 -5.66 5.56 5.05
C MET A 72 -5.19 6.98 5.35
N HIS A 73 -4.17 7.44 4.62
CA HIS A 73 -3.73 8.83 4.65
C HIS A 73 -4.31 9.58 3.44
N TYR A 74 -4.80 10.78 3.68
CA TYR A 74 -5.50 11.56 2.65
C TYR A 74 -4.63 12.66 2.01
N VAL A 75 -3.49 13.00 2.63
CA VAL A 75 -2.60 14.09 2.21
C VAL A 75 -1.25 13.51 1.82
N ASN A 76 -0.62 14.07 0.77
CA ASN A 76 0.67 13.62 0.22
C ASN A 76 0.71 12.12 -0.16
N ARG A 77 -0.44 11.56 -0.48
CA ARG A 77 -0.61 10.19 -0.99
C ARG A 77 -0.47 10.16 -2.50
N LEU A 78 0.28 9.17 -2.98
CA LEU A 78 0.21 8.68 -4.36
C LEU A 78 -0.90 7.63 -4.48
N TYR A 79 -0.69 6.46 -3.87
CA TYR A 79 -1.55 5.27 -4.00
C TYR A 79 -1.85 4.61 -2.64
N TYR A 80 -2.77 3.65 -2.63
CA TYR A 80 -2.94 2.72 -1.52
C TYR A 80 -2.50 1.31 -1.91
N LEU A 81 -2.03 0.54 -0.93
CA LEU A 81 -1.86 -0.91 -1.00
C LEU A 81 -2.92 -1.57 -0.15
N VAL A 82 -3.31 -2.78 -0.51
CA VAL A 82 -4.16 -3.62 0.35
C VAL A 82 -3.48 -4.95 0.59
N SER A 83 -3.08 -5.19 1.84
CA SER A 83 -2.53 -6.48 2.27
C SER A 83 -3.63 -7.49 2.52
N ASN A 84 -3.31 -8.79 2.41
CA ASN A 84 -4.23 -9.86 2.77
C ASN A 84 -4.27 -10.07 4.29
N GLU A 85 -3.24 -9.61 4.99
CA GLU A 85 -3.06 -9.71 6.43
C GLU A 85 -3.26 -8.34 7.10
N ALA A 86 -3.98 -8.31 8.22
CA ALA A 86 -4.23 -7.09 8.97
C ALA A 86 -3.02 -6.71 9.83
N PHE A 87 -2.56 -5.47 9.72
CA PHE A 87 -1.55 -4.90 10.60
C PHE A 87 -2.06 -4.79 12.05
N ARG A 88 -1.24 -5.19 13.01
CA ARG A 88 -1.55 -5.17 14.46
C ARG A 88 -0.55 -4.40 15.31
N GLY A 89 0.44 -3.77 14.69
CA GLY A 89 1.45 -2.97 15.38
C GLY A 89 0.99 -1.55 15.65
N GLU A 90 1.91 -0.75 16.21
CA GLU A 90 1.75 0.70 16.28
C GLU A 90 2.02 1.33 14.91
N MET A 91 1.50 2.53 14.71
CA MET A 91 1.67 3.24 13.44
C MET A 91 3.15 3.46 13.12
N ASP A 92 3.58 3.04 11.93
CA ASP A 92 4.99 3.08 11.52
C ASP A 92 5.12 3.48 10.04
N THR A 93 6.32 3.86 9.62
CA THR A 93 6.61 4.34 8.27
C THR A 93 7.90 3.73 7.73
N PHE A 94 7.81 3.20 6.52
CA PHE A 94 8.85 2.45 5.81
C PHE A 94 9.26 3.19 4.56
N ILE A 95 10.51 3.03 4.11
CA ILE A 95 10.98 3.59 2.84
C ILE A 95 10.82 2.54 1.73
N PHE A 96 10.49 3.00 0.53
CA PHE A 96 10.48 2.22 -0.71
C PHE A 96 11.84 2.21 -1.42
#